data_AF-A0A4Q2ZDG7-F1
#
_entry.id   AF-A0A4Q2ZDG7-F1
#
_cell.length_a   1.000
_cell.length_b   1.000
_cell.length_c   1.000
_cell.angle_alpha   90.00
_cell.angle_beta   90.00
_cell.angle_gamma   90.00
#
_symmetry.space_group_name_H-M   'P 1'
#
loop_
_entity.id
_entity.type
_entity.pdbx_description
1 polymer ?
#
loop_
_entity_poly.entity_id
_entity_poly.type
_entity_poly.pdbx_seq_one_letter_code
_entity_poly.pdbx_strand_id
1 'polypeptide(L)'
;MPAFTRAAAIATLITAAMFAAAPLSAEAGQDPDLNAAIKHAGEKQDPIITKADKALIAAKCGYASDWDGDNISIDDGVLKCADGKKVEDAETRAMSKAISARAEKYVEGIMSDPAVKRAMDGTIERETRAALEKARIALKRAGISSE
;
A
#
# COMPACT_ATOMS: atom_id res chain seq x y z
N MET A 1 1.33 -8.98 -54.00
CA MET A 1 1.89 -10.28 -53.57
C MET A 1 2.61 -10.07 -52.24
N PRO A 2 2.07 -10.50 -51.10
CA PRO A 2 2.77 -10.46 -49.81
C PRO A 2 3.44 -11.82 -49.53
N ALA A 3 4.72 -11.81 -49.15
CA ALA A 3 5.43 -12.98 -48.66
C ALA A 3 6.18 -12.65 -47.36
N PHE A 4 5.56 -13.10 -46.26
CA PHE A 4 6.07 -13.58 -44.99
C PHE A 4 7.50 -13.25 -44.53
N THR A 5 7.59 -12.66 -43.32
CA THR A 5 8.54 -13.15 -42.31
C THR A 5 7.77 -13.48 -41.03
N ARG A 6 7.93 -14.72 -40.58
CA ARG A 6 7.36 -15.32 -39.37
C ARG A 6 8.21 -14.90 -38.15
N ALA A 7 7.57 -14.47 -37.06
CA ALA A 7 8.06 -14.69 -35.70
C ALA A 7 6.92 -14.41 -34.67
N ALA A 8 6.53 -15.46 -33.94
CA ALA A 8 5.87 -15.49 -32.61
C ALA A 8 4.67 -14.53 -32.39
N ALA A 9 3.40 -14.94 -32.39
CA ALA A 9 2.74 -16.01 -31.64
C ALA A 9 3.21 -16.16 -30.17
N ILE A 10 2.23 -16.01 -29.26
CA ILE A 10 2.24 -16.27 -27.81
C ILE A 10 2.47 -15.02 -26.92
N ALA A 11 1.39 -14.26 -26.70
CA ALA A 11 1.13 -13.54 -25.45
C ALA A 11 -0.37 -13.24 -25.33
N THR A 12 -1.20 -14.26 -25.53
CA THR A 12 -2.62 -14.21 -25.21
C THR A 12 -2.85 -15.11 -24.00
N LEU A 13 -3.67 -14.63 -23.04
CA LEU A 13 -4.30 -15.37 -21.92
C LEU A 13 -3.59 -15.40 -20.56
N ILE A 14 -3.37 -14.25 -19.90
CA ILE A 14 -3.45 -14.16 -18.42
C ILE A 14 -3.98 -12.78 -18.04
N THR A 15 -5.27 -12.50 -18.23
CA THR A 15 -5.84 -11.23 -17.68
C THR A 15 -7.33 -11.27 -17.35
N ALA A 16 -8.05 -12.34 -17.65
CA ALA A 16 -9.52 -12.37 -17.50
C ALA A 16 -10.09 -13.36 -16.46
N ALA A 17 -9.26 -14.15 -15.77
CA ALA A 17 -9.75 -15.17 -14.83
C ALA A 17 -9.58 -14.82 -13.33
N MET A 18 -8.93 -13.71 -12.97
CA MET A 18 -8.72 -13.35 -11.55
C MET A 18 -9.72 -12.32 -10.98
N PHE A 19 -10.58 -11.72 -11.79
CA PHE A 19 -11.54 -10.71 -11.32
C PHE A 19 -12.93 -11.24 -10.95
N ALA A 20 -13.19 -12.55 -11.10
CA ALA A 20 -14.51 -13.14 -10.80
C ALA A 20 -14.62 -13.81 -9.42
N ALA A 21 -13.54 -13.86 -8.63
CA ALA A 21 -13.54 -14.58 -7.36
C ALA A 21 -12.59 -13.96 -6.31
N ALA A 22 -12.82 -12.71 -5.95
CA ALA A 22 -12.23 -12.14 -4.73
C ALA A 22 -12.93 -10.85 -4.32
N PRO A 23 -13.81 -10.85 -3.30
CA PRO A 23 -13.96 -9.70 -2.43
C PRO A 23 -12.75 -9.62 -1.48
N LEU A 24 -11.51 -9.68 -1.99
CA LEU A 24 -10.29 -9.49 -1.19
C LEU A 24 -9.77 -8.07 -1.42
N SER A 25 -10.42 -7.04 -0.89
CA SER A 25 -9.82 -5.68 -0.93
C SER A 25 -10.34 -4.69 0.12
N ALA A 26 -11.19 -5.10 1.07
CA ALA A 26 -11.62 -4.22 2.16
C ALA A 26 -11.29 -4.77 3.56
N GLU A 27 -11.20 -6.09 3.71
CA GLU A 27 -11.01 -6.74 5.02
C GLU A 27 -9.53 -6.91 5.42
N ALA A 28 -8.58 -6.77 4.48
CA ALA A 28 -7.14 -6.89 4.77
C ALA A 28 -6.62 -5.84 5.77
N GLY A 29 -7.30 -4.70 5.92
CA GLY A 29 -6.99 -3.70 6.96
C GLY A 29 -7.50 -4.07 8.37
N GLN A 30 -8.30 -5.14 8.49
CA GLN A 30 -8.92 -5.58 9.75
C GLN A 30 -8.28 -6.85 10.34
N ASP A 31 -7.28 -7.42 9.66
CA ASP A 31 -6.57 -8.59 10.14
C ASP A 31 -5.55 -8.20 11.23
N PRO A 32 -5.77 -8.60 12.50
CA PRO A 32 -4.90 -8.18 13.60
C PRO A 32 -3.48 -8.73 13.48
N ASP A 33 -3.30 -9.91 12.88
CA ASP A 33 -1.99 -10.54 12.72
C ASP A 33 -1.16 -9.80 11.66
N LEU A 34 -1.81 -9.45 10.54
CA LEU A 34 -1.18 -8.65 9.48
C LEU A 34 -0.84 -7.25 9.98
N ASN A 35 -1.75 -6.60 10.70
CA ASN A 35 -1.51 -5.27 11.28
C ASN A 35 -0.36 -5.30 12.31
N ALA A 36 -0.29 -6.33 13.15
CA ALA A 36 0.81 -6.50 14.09
C ALA A 36 2.15 -6.73 13.38
N ALA A 37 2.16 -7.54 12.32
CA ALA A 37 3.36 -7.78 11.51
C ALA A 37 3.84 -6.51 10.81
N ILE A 38 2.94 -5.73 10.21
CA ILE A 38 3.25 -4.44 9.57
C ILE A 38 3.80 -3.45 10.59
N LYS A 39 3.16 -3.33 11.76
CA LYS A 39 3.63 -2.44 12.83
C LYS A 39 5.04 -2.80 13.28
N HIS A 40 5.29 -4.08 13.56
CA HIS A 40 6.61 -4.54 13.99
C HIS A 40 7.68 -4.39 12.90
N ALA A 41 7.33 -4.63 11.63
CA ALA A 41 8.23 -4.39 10.51
C ALA A 41 8.54 -2.89 10.37
N GLY A 42 7.55 -2.02 10.57
CA GLY A 42 7.68 -0.57 10.54
C GLY A 42 8.55 0.00 11.65
N GLU A 43 8.56 -0.61 12.85
CA GLU A 43 9.45 -0.24 13.96
C GLU A 43 10.95 -0.46 13.64
N LYS A 44 11.27 -1.31 12.65
CA LYS A 44 12.63 -1.58 12.20
C LYS A 44 13.11 -0.61 11.11
N GLN A 45 12.21 0.16 10.52
CA GLN A 45 12.53 1.05 9.41
C GLN A 45 12.93 2.44 9.91
N ASP A 46 13.73 3.13 9.11
CA ASP A 46 14.03 4.54 9.35
C ASP A 46 12.75 5.39 9.24
N PRO A 47 12.64 6.49 10.02
CA PRO A 47 11.49 7.36 9.95
C PRO A 47 11.36 8.04 8.58
N ILE A 48 10.15 8.02 8.01
CA ILE A 48 9.84 8.69 6.73
C ILE A 48 10.09 10.21 6.83
N ILE A 49 9.67 10.81 7.94
CA ILE A 49 9.88 12.24 8.26
C ILE A 49 10.93 12.33 9.36
N THR A 50 12.07 12.91 9.03
CA THR A 50 13.21 13.08 9.92
C THR A 50 13.08 14.33 10.79
N LYS A 51 13.96 14.48 11.79
CA LYS A 51 14.05 15.71 12.59
C LYS A 51 14.37 16.94 11.74
N ALA A 52 15.18 16.78 10.69
CA ALA A 52 15.52 17.87 9.79
C ALA A 52 14.30 18.33 8.97
N ASP A 53 13.48 17.38 8.48
CA ASP A 53 12.24 17.71 7.78
C ASP A 53 11.26 18.42 8.72
N LYS A 54 11.11 17.94 9.97
CA LYS A 54 10.26 18.60 10.98
C LYS A 54 10.70 20.03 11.27
N ALA A 55 12.01 20.26 11.42
CA ALA A 55 12.55 21.61 11.62
C ALA A 55 12.27 22.53 10.42
N LEU A 56 12.41 21.99 9.21
CA LEU A 56 12.12 22.74 7.98
C LEU A 56 10.64 23.09 7.86
N ILE A 57 9.75 22.13 8.13
CA ILE A 57 8.30 22.35 8.13
C ILE A 57 7.92 23.40 9.18
N ALA A 58 8.45 23.29 10.40
CA ALA A 58 8.20 24.25 11.47
C ALA A 58 8.66 25.66 11.07
N ALA A 59 9.85 25.80 10.49
CA ALA A 59 10.35 27.08 10.00
C ALA A 59 9.46 27.67 8.88
N LYS A 60 9.00 26.85 7.92
CA LYS A 60 8.15 27.29 6.80
C LYS A 60 6.73 27.63 7.23
N CYS A 61 6.16 26.88 8.16
CA CYS A 61 4.81 27.09 8.68
C CYS A 61 4.74 28.05 9.87
N GLY A 62 5.88 28.48 10.42
CA GLY A 62 5.92 29.38 11.58
C GLY A 62 5.53 28.69 12.89
N TYR A 63 5.72 27.37 12.99
CA TYR A 63 5.45 26.61 14.21
C TYR A 63 6.59 26.74 15.21
N ALA A 64 6.25 26.55 16.48
CA ALA A 64 7.24 26.41 17.53
C ALA A 64 8.08 25.14 17.33
N SER A 65 9.31 25.14 17.86
CA SER A 65 10.28 24.04 17.67
C SER A 65 9.85 22.71 18.30
N ASP A 66 8.82 22.71 19.13
CA ASP A 66 8.21 21.56 19.80
C ASP A 66 6.99 20.98 19.06
N TRP A 67 6.66 21.51 17.88
CA TRP A 67 5.58 20.97 17.05
C TRP A 67 5.79 19.48 16.73
N ASP A 68 4.74 18.69 16.94
CA ASP A 68 4.74 17.23 16.93
C ASP A 68 4.69 16.62 15.53
N GLY A 69 4.10 17.32 14.56
CA GLY A 69 3.96 16.83 13.18
C GLY A 69 2.52 16.84 12.65
N ASP A 70 1.54 17.23 13.46
CA ASP A 70 0.13 17.03 13.11
C ASP A 70 -0.42 18.13 12.21
N ASN A 71 -1.42 17.78 11.39
CA ASN A 71 -2.19 18.68 10.52
C ASN A 71 -1.42 19.38 9.39
N ILE A 72 -0.38 18.73 8.85
CA ILE A 72 0.26 19.16 7.60
C ILE A 72 -0.04 18.20 6.45
N SER A 73 0.01 18.71 5.22
CA SER A 73 -0.02 17.91 4.00
C SER A 73 1.14 18.35 3.10
N ILE A 74 1.92 17.38 2.63
CA ILE A 74 2.99 17.60 1.66
C ILE A 74 2.63 16.76 0.44
N ASP A 75 2.31 17.44 -0.66
CA ASP A 75 1.82 16.79 -1.88
C ASP A 75 2.33 17.56 -3.09
N ASP A 76 2.89 16.85 -4.07
CA ASP A 76 3.46 17.40 -5.31
C ASP A 76 4.37 18.63 -5.11
N GLY A 77 5.15 18.64 -4.03
CA GLY A 77 6.07 19.74 -3.74
C GLY A 77 5.44 20.98 -3.10
N VAL A 78 4.17 20.89 -2.71
CA VAL A 78 3.44 21.93 -1.97
C VAL A 78 3.27 21.48 -0.52
N LEU A 79 3.76 22.30 0.41
CA LEU A 79 3.49 22.15 1.84
C LEU A 79 2.25 22.97 2.19
N LYS A 80 1.21 22.30 2.72
CA LYS A 80 0.00 22.90 3.27
C LYS A 80 0.10 22.84 4.80
N CYS A 81 0.21 24.01 5.40
CA CYS A 81 0.20 24.20 6.85
C CYS A 81 -1.23 24.15 7.40
N ALA A 82 -1.39 23.85 8.69
CA ALA A 82 -2.66 23.76 9.39
C ALA A 82 -3.51 25.05 9.37
N ASP A 83 -2.87 26.22 9.26
CA ASP A 83 -3.52 27.53 9.13
C ASP A 83 -4.02 27.81 7.69
N GLY A 84 -3.82 26.88 6.76
CA GLY A 84 -4.15 27.01 5.35
C GLY A 84 -3.07 27.66 4.50
N LYS A 85 -1.94 28.08 5.09
CA LYS A 85 -0.79 28.60 4.34
C LYS A 85 -0.24 27.52 3.42
N LYS A 86 0.01 27.89 2.16
CA LYS A 86 0.67 27.05 1.17
C LYS A 86 2.08 27.56 0.91
N VAL A 87 3.05 26.67 0.99
CA VAL A 87 4.45 26.97 0.72
C VAL A 87 4.91 26.12 -0.46
N GLU A 88 5.28 26.78 -1.55
CA GLU A 88 5.76 26.15 -2.77
C GLU A 88 7.07 26.82 -3.20
N ASP A 89 8.19 26.21 -2.81
CA ASP A 89 9.53 26.69 -3.12
C ASP A 89 10.48 25.53 -3.42
N ALA A 90 11.69 25.84 -3.87
CA ALA A 90 12.66 24.82 -4.28
C ALA A 90 13.04 23.86 -3.14
N GLU A 91 13.10 24.37 -1.91
CA GLU A 91 13.47 23.62 -0.73
C GLU A 91 12.31 22.71 -0.26
N THR A 92 11.07 23.18 -0.33
CA THR A 92 9.87 22.37 -0.10
C THR A 92 9.75 21.24 -1.12
N ARG A 93 10.01 21.52 -2.40
CA ARG A 93 10.04 20.49 -3.45
C ARG A 93 11.11 19.45 -3.20
N ALA A 94 12.32 19.87 -2.81
CA ALA A 94 13.41 18.97 -2.47
C ALA A 94 13.07 18.08 -1.26
N MET A 95 12.51 18.68 -0.20
CA MET A 95 12.03 17.97 0.98
C MET A 95 10.92 16.96 0.62
N SER A 96 9.91 17.38 -0.13
CA SER A 96 8.82 16.51 -0.59
C SER A 96 9.35 15.30 -1.35
N LYS A 97 10.26 15.51 -2.32
CA LYS A 97 10.90 14.42 -3.07
C LYS A 97 11.70 13.47 -2.17
N ALA A 98 12.41 14.00 -1.19
CA ALA A 98 13.18 13.20 -0.24
C ALA A 98 12.28 12.37 0.68
N ILE A 99 11.16 12.95 1.16
CA ILE A 99 10.13 12.25 1.94
C ILE A 99 9.51 11.13 1.10
N SER A 100 9.13 11.39 -0.15
CA SER A 100 8.57 10.37 -1.06
C SER A 100 9.54 9.21 -1.25
N ALA A 101 10.82 9.50 -1.54
CA ALA A 101 11.84 8.45 -1.71
C ALA A 101 12.07 7.63 -0.43
N ARG A 102 11.95 8.23 0.76
CA ARG A 102 11.99 7.50 2.03
C ARG A 102 10.73 6.68 2.26
N ALA A 103 9.55 7.20 1.90
CA ALA A 103 8.29 6.48 2.01
C ALA A 103 8.27 5.23 1.12
N GLU A 104 8.78 5.34 -0.12
CA GLU A 104 8.94 4.19 -1.03
C GLU A 104 9.83 3.11 -0.40
N LYS A 105 11.01 3.48 0.10
CA LYS A 105 11.92 2.55 0.78
C LYS A 105 11.33 1.96 2.06
N TYR A 106 10.58 2.76 2.82
CA TYR A 106 9.90 2.32 4.03
C TYR A 106 8.88 1.22 3.72
N VAL A 107 8.02 1.45 2.71
CA VAL A 107 7.04 0.47 2.26
C VAL A 107 7.72 -0.77 1.67
N GLU A 108 8.73 -0.60 0.84
CA GLU A 108 9.52 -1.72 0.29
C GLU A 108 10.12 -2.56 1.42
N GLY A 109 10.72 -1.91 2.43
CA GLY A 109 11.28 -2.56 3.62
C GLY A 109 10.24 -3.39 4.36
N ILE A 110 9.06 -2.84 4.63
CA ILE A 110 7.95 -3.55 5.28
C ILE A 110 7.50 -4.75 4.44
N MET A 111 7.25 -4.54 3.14
CA MET A 111 6.75 -5.59 2.25
C MET A 111 7.79 -6.69 1.99
N SER A 112 9.08 -6.39 2.21
CA SER A 112 10.15 -7.37 2.14
C SER A 112 10.28 -8.23 3.40
N ASP A 113 9.72 -7.80 4.55
CA ASP A 113 9.84 -8.51 5.83
C ASP A 113 9.15 -9.89 5.76
N PRO A 114 9.87 -11.00 6.04
CA PRO A 114 9.31 -12.34 5.98
C PRO A 114 8.08 -12.56 6.88
N ALA A 115 7.98 -11.85 8.00
CA ALA A 115 6.81 -11.95 8.89
C ALA A 115 5.57 -11.32 8.25
N VAL A 116 5.72 -10.19 7.56
CA VAL A 116 4.63 -9.54 6.82
C VAL A 116 4.16 -10.45 5.69
N LYS A 117 5.09 -11.02 4.91
CA LYS A 117 4.74 -11.96 3.84
C LYS A 117 3.95 -13.17 4.35
N ARG A 118 4.42 -13.80 5.43
CA ARG A 118 3.71 -14.93 6.05
C ARG A 118 2.33 -14.55 6.58
N ALA A 119 2.19 -13.37 7.16
CA ALA A 119 0.89 -12.89 7.64
C ALA A 119 -0.08 -12.69 6.47
N MET A 120 0.37 -12.08 5.37
CA MET A 120 -0.42 -11.93 4.14
C MET A 120 -0.87 -13.27 3.57
N ASP A 121 0.04 -14.25 3.47
CA ASP A 121 -0.29 -15.59 2.99
C ASP A 121 -1.35 -16.26 3.88
N GLY A 122 -1.22 -16.13 5.20
CA GLY A 122 -2.20 -16.62 6.16
C GLY A 122 -3.58 -15.96 6.01
N THR A 123 -3.64 -14.64 5.76
CA THR A 123 -4.88 -13.93 5.46
C THR A 123 -5.54 -14.47 4.19
N ILE A 124 -4.77 -14.61 3.11
CA ILE A 124 -5.25 -15.12 1.82
C ILE A 124 -5.81 -16.54 1.97
N GLU A 125 -5.12 -17.43 2.69
CA GLU A 125 -5.59 -18.79 2.93
C GLU A 125 -6.91 -18.82 3.72
N ARG A 126 -7.05 -17.97 4.75
CA ARG A 126 -8.28 -17.88 5.56
C ARG A 126 -9.45 -17.36 4.73
N GLU A 127 -9.24 -16.29 3.98
CA GLU A 127 -10.28 -15.67 3.15
C GLU A 127 -10.70 -16.63 2.02
N THR A 128 -9.74 -17.31 1.40
CA THR A 128 -10.01 -18.34 0.38
C THR A 128 -10.82 -19.50 0.96
N ARG A 129 -10.46 -20.00 2.15
CA ARG A 129 -11.20 -21.07 2.82
C ARG A 129 -12.63 -20.64 3.18
N ALA A 130 -12.79 -19.42 3.70
CA ALA A 130 -14.10 -18.87 4.02
C ALA A 130 -14.97 -18.70 2.75
N ALA A 131 -14.38 -18.26 1.64
CA ALA A 131 -15.06 -18.14 0.36
C ALA A 131 -15.49 -19.51 -0.19
N LEU A 132 -14.61 -20.52 -0.12
CA LEU A 132 -14.93 -21.89 -0.53
C LEU A 132 -16.07 -22.50 0.30
N GLU A 133 -16.08 -22.29 1.61
CA GLU A 133 -17.16 -22.79 2.47
C GLU A 133 -18.49 -22.08 2.18
N LYS A 134 -18.47 -20.75 1.97
CA LYS A 134 -19.64 -20.00 1.52
C LYS A 134 -20.18 -20.53 0.19
N ALA A 135 -19.29 -20.79 -0.79
CA ALA A 135 -19.66 -21.36 -2.09
C ALA A 135 -20.24 -22.77 -1.93
N ARG A 136 -19.65 -23.62 -1.08
CA ARG A 136 -20.14 -24.97 -0.79
C ARG A 136 -21.55 -24.94 -0.19
N ILE A 137 -21.79 -24.06 0.77
CA ILE A 137 -23.12 -23.89 1.39
C ILE A 137 -24.13 -23.41 0.35
N ALA A 138 -23.75 -22.47 -0.52
CA ALA A 138 -24.61 -21.98 -1.59
C ALA A 138 -24.98 -23.09 -2.59
N LEU A 139 -24.01 -23.90 -3.03
CA LEU A 139 -24.23 -25.03 -3.95
C LEU A 139 -25.16 -26.10 -3.33
N LYS A 140 -24.95 -26.45 -2.05
CA LYS A 140 -25.85 -27.35 -1.32
C LYS A 140 -27.28 -26.81 -1.24
N ARG A 141 -27.44 -25.50 -0.97
CA ARG A 141 -28.77 -24.85 -0.92
C ARG A 141 -29.45 -24.78 -2.29
N ALA A 142 -28.67 -24.67 -3.36
CA ALA A 142 -29.16 -24.67 -4.73
C ALA A 142 -29.58 -26.08 -5.24
N GLY A 143 -29.41 -27.13 -4.41
CA GLY A 143 -29.69 -28.50 -4.83
C GLY A 143 -28.66 -29.07 -5.82
N ILE A 144 -27.54 -28.37 -6.02
CA ILE A 144 -26.43 -28.80 -6.87
C ILE A 144 -25.43 -29.52 -5.96
N SER A 145 -25.79 -30.72 -5.50
CA SER A 145 -24.87 -31.61 -4.79
C SER A 145 -24.76 -32.89 -5.59
N SER A 146 -23.63 -33.08 -6.26
CA SER A 146 -23.22 -34.38 -6.77
C SER A 146 -22.93 -35.28 -5.57
N GLU A 147 -23.60 -36.43 -5.53
CA GLU A 147 -23.17 -37.62 -4.80
C GLU A 147 -21.73 -38.00 -5.13
#